data_AF-A0A7D5D8P0-F1
#
_entry.id   AF-A0A7D5D8P0-F1
#
_cell.length_a   1.000
_cell.length_b   1.000
_cell.length_c   1.000
_cell.angle_alpha   90.00
_cell.angle_beta   90.00
_cell.angle_gamma   90.00
#
_symmetry.space_group_name_H-M   'P 1'
#
loop_
_entity.id
_entity.type
_entity.pdbx_description
1 polymer ?
#
loop_
_entity_poly.entity_id
_entity_poly.type
_entity_poly.pdbx_seq_one_letter_code
_entity_poly.pdbx_strand_id
1 'polypeptide(L)'
;MKTMLFGVCLLSLAGCVSSPDTTFTHATPGCKATTTEIDGKPVATQFCIKTIAFKPSQYRVTVNDQVLFAGDDYQRVAFTKTIKEGPAQGACSELIELHGVGARKVPLNELPTELVTACRITADAAGNSQAFSEDAACEKVFNKALAPLLGKVMPIEVARQCTVMVGEQLVFDQRFDF
;
A
#
# COMPACT_ATOMS: atom_id res chain seq x y z
N MET A 1 -68.13 14.29 -29.35
CA MET A 1 -67.04 13.28 -29.32
C MET A 1 -65.75 14.03 -29.02
N LYS A 2 -64.99 13.57 -28.03
CA LYS A 2 -63.95 14.31 -27.29
C LYS A 2 -62.57 14.09 -27.93
N THR A 3 -61.88 15.17 -28.27
CA THR A 3 -60.44 15.22 -28.54
C THR A 3 -59.67 15.05 -27.23
N MET A 4 -58.68 14.16 -27.17
CA MET A 4 -57.57 14.26 -26.23
C MET A 4 -56.29 13.67 -26.85
N LEU A 5 -55.33 14.56 -27.13
CA LEU A 5 -53.92 14.24 -27.14
C LEU A 5 -53.46 14.04 -25.69
N PHE A 6 -52.66 13.01 -25.45
CA PHE A 6 -51.66 13.00 -24.37
C PHE A 6 -50.46 12.18 -24.86
N GLY A 7 -49.42 12.88 -25.29
CA GLY A 7 -48.07 12.35 -25.18
C GLY A 7 -47.63 12.40 -23.72
N VAL A 8 -46.61 11.60 -23.37
CA VAL A 8 -45.57 11.94 -22.40
C VAL A 8 -44.50 10.83 -22.41
N CYS A 9 -43.30 11.26 -22.79
CA CYS A 9 -41.99 10.88 -22.25
C CYS A 9 -41.65 9.39 -22.11
N LEU A 10 -40.98 8.84 -23.14
CA LEU A 10 -39.98 7.80 -22.94
C LEU A 10 -38.84 8.38 -22.07
N LEU A 11 -38.87 8.05 -20.78
CA LEU A 11 -37.74 8.21 -19.88
C LEU A 11 -36.67 7.18 -20.27
N SER A 12 -35.79 7.57 -21.19
CA SER A 12 -34.51 6.90 -21.40
C SER A 12 -33.66 7.09 -20.14
N LEU A 13 -33.76 6.13 -19.22
CA LEU A 13 -32.78 5.87 -18.18
C LEU A 13 -31.47 5.45 -18.85
N ALA A 14 -30.73 6.43 -19.38
CA ALA A 14 -29.31 6.28 -19.60
C ALA A 14 -28.66 6.25 -18.20
N GLY A 15 -28.68 5.07 -17.58
CA GLY A 15 -27.77 4.77 -16.50
C GLY A 15 -26.38 4.90 -17.08
N CYS A 16 -25.68 5.99 -16.73
CA CYS A 16 -24.25 6.09 -16.93
C CYS A 16 -23.62 4.97 -16.10
N VAL A 17 -23.44 3.80 -16.70
CA VAL A 17 -22.56 2.77 -16.16
C VAL A 17 -21.21 3.47 -16.05
N SER A 18 -20.76 3.68 -14.82
CA SER A 18 -19.44 4.22 -14.57
C SER A 18 -18.47 3.24 -15.21
N SER A 19 -17.78 3.65 -16.27
CA SER A 19 -16.78 2.80 -16.91
C SER A 19 -15.82 2.30 -15.82
N PRO A 20 -15.53 0.99 -15.77
CA PRO A 20 -14.61 0.46 -14.78
C PRO A 20 -13.27 1.19 -14.88
N ASP A 21 -12.75 1.64 -13.74
CA ASP A 21 -11.44 2.29 -13.68
C ASP A 21 -10.36 1.27 -14.07
N THR A 22 -9.80 1.43 -15.27
CA THR A 22 -8.79 0.53 -15.84
C THR A 22 -7.36 0.98 -15.58
N THR A 23 -7.17 2.04 -14.79
CA THR A 23 -5.85 2.66 -14.54
C THR A 23 -4.81 1.65 -14.02
N PHE A 24 -5.26 0.60 -13.34
CA PHE A 24 -4.44 -0.44 -12.71
C PHE A 24 -4.51 -1.82 -13.39
N THR A 25 -5.18 -1.97 -14.54
CA THR A 25 -5.42 -3.29 -15.20
C THR A 25 -4.13 -4.04 -15.60
N HIS A 26 -2.99 -3.34 -15.69
CA HIS A 26 -1.66 -3.93 -15.92
C HIS A 26 -0.60 -3.35 -14.99
N ALA A 27 -1.03 -2.86 -13.82
CA ALA A 27 -0.11 -2.32 -12.84
C ALA A 27 0.77 -3.44 -12.27
N THR A 28 2.04 -3.14 -12.08
CA THR A 28 2.96 -3.95 -11.26
C THR A 28 3.26 -3.13 -10.01
N PRO A 29 3.10 -3.67 -8.80
CA PRO A 29 2.71 -5.05 -8.47
C PRO A 29 1.21 -5.33 -8.60
N GLY A 30 0.37 -4.31 -8.85
CA GLY A 30 -1.04 -4.47 -9.20
C GLY A 30 -1.98 -4.25 -8.03
N CYS A 31 -3.17 -4.87 -8.11
CA CYS A 31 -4.21 -4.77 -7.09
C CYS A 31 -4.31 -6.07 -6.29
N LYS A 32 -4.46 -5.96 -4.97
CA LYS A 32 -4.90 -7.04 -4.09
C LYS A 32 -6.20 -6.64 -3.42
N ALA A 33 -7.05 -7.62 -3.15
CA ALA A 33 -8.33 -7.40 -2.49
C ALA A 33 -8.56 -8.42 -1.39
N THR A 34 -9.22 -7.98 -0.32
CA THR A 34 -9.66 -8.82 0.80
C THR A 34 -11.14 -8.54 1.06
N THR A 35 -11.82 -9.48 1.68
CA THR A 35 -13.15 -9.24 2.24
C THR A 35 -13.15 -9.82 3.64
N THR A 36 -13.41 -8.95 4.62
CA THR A 36 -13.43 -9.29 6.05
C THR A 36 -14.81 -8.96 6.59
N GLU A 37 -15.37 -9.79 7.48
CA GLU A 37 -16.62 -9.45 8.15
C GLU A 37 -16.35 -8.63 9.42
N ILE A 38 -17.06 -7.51 9.57
CA ILE A 38 -17.10 -6.69 10.79
C ILE A 38 -18.56 -6.57 11.21
N ASP A 39 -18.87 -6.97 12.45
CA ASP A 39 -20.24 -6.94 13.01
C ASP A 39 -21.30 -7.59 12.08
N GLY A 40 -20.94 -8.70 11.44
CA GLY A 40 -21.80 -9.43 10.51
C GLY A 40 -22.03 -8.73 9.16
N LYS A 41 -21.22 -7.72 8.83
CA LYS A 41 -21.25 -7.03 7.52
C LYS A 41 -19.94 -7.26 6.78
N PRO A 42 -19.98 -7.63 5.48
CA PRO A 42 -18.77 -7.74 4.68
C PRO A 42 -18.16 -6.35 4.43
N VAL A 43 -16.85 -6.29 4.58
CA VAL A 43 -16.02 -5.13 4.28
C VAL A 43 -15.01 -5.54 3.23
N ALA A 44 -15.31 -5.21 1.97
CA ALA A 44 -14.45 -5.48 0.82
C ALA A 44 -13.42 -4.36 0.68
N THR A 45 -12.13 -4.69 0.80
CA THR A 45 -11.04 -3.73 0.66
C THR A 45 -10.23 -4.08 -0.58
N GLN A 46 -9.90 -3.08 -1.42
CA GLN A 46 -8.95 -3.23 -2.52
C GLN A 46 -7.84 -2.19 -2.37
N PHE A 47 -6.60 -2.64 -2.52
CA PHE A 47 -5.41 -1.80 -2.51
C PHE A 47 -4.66 -2.05 -3.82
N CYS A 48 -4.38 -1.00 -4.56
CA CYS A 48 -3.68 -1.05 -5.84
C CYS A 48 -2.41 -0.21 -5.78
N ILE A 49 -1.32 -0.75 -6.33
CA ILE A 49 -0.04 -0.07 -6.52
C ILE A 49 0.35 -0.20 -7.99
N LYS A 50 0.78 0.90 -8.58
CA LYS A 50 1.31 0.97 -9.93
C LYS A 50 2.64 1.68 -9.91
N THR A 51 3.71 0.92 -9.99
CA THR A 51 5.07 1.45 -10.14
C THR A 51 5.23 2.06 -11.52
N ILE A 52 5.91 3.21 -11.58
CA ILE A 52 6.20 3.92 -12.82
C ILE A 52 7.69 4.20 -12.86
N ALA A 53 8.39 3.76 -13.91
CA ALA A 53 9.82 3.98 -14.02
C ALA A 53 10.15 5.49 -13.94
N PHE A 54 11.09 5.84 -13.05
CA PHE A 54 11.56 7.21 -12.81
C PHE A 54 10.48 8.19 -12.33
N LYS A 55 9.36 7.69 -11.80
CA LYS A 55 8.29 8.51 -11.20
C LYS A 55 7.78 7.84 -9.92
N PRO A 56 7.15 8.60 -9.02
CA PRO A 56 6.41 8.03 -7.90
C PRO A 56 5.41 6.97 -8.35
N SER A 57 5.27 5.93 -7.53
CA SER A 57 4.24 4.92 -7.75
C SER A 57 2.88 5.53 -7.49
N GLN A 58 1.87 5.08 -8.23
CA GLN A 58 0.49 5.49 -8.01
C GLN A 58 -0.22 4.47 -7.13
N TYR A 59 -1.12 4.96 -6.29
CA TYR A 59 -1.85 4.16 -5.32
C TYR A 59 -3.34 4.47 -5.37
N ARG A 60 -4.15 3.44 -5.16
CA ARG A 60 -5.59 3.57 -4.98
C ARG A 60 -6.06 2.57 -3.93
N VAL A 61 -6.88 3.05 -2.99
CA VAL A 61 -7.45 2.24 -1.93
C VAL A 61 -8.96 2.45 -1.91
N THR A 62 -9.71 1.36 -1.92
CA THR A 62 -11.15 1.36 -1.75
C THR A 62 -11.59 0.45 -0.61
N VAL A 63 -12.67 0.84 0.08
CA VAL A 63 -13.42 -0.01 1.01
C VAL A 63 -14.88 0.09 0.63
N ASN A 64 -15.53 -1.05 0.38
CA ASN A 64 -16.92 -1.13 -0.10
C ASN A 64 -17.19 -0.15 -1.27
N ASP A 65 -16.28 -0.15 -2.25
CA ASP A 65 -16.26 0.72 -3.43
C ASP A 65 -16.08 2.23 -3.16
N GLN A 66 -15.97 2.65 -1.90
CA GLN A 66 -15.61 4.02 -1.54
C GLN A 66 -14.10 4.22 -1.62
N VAL A 67 -13.64 5.24 -2.36
CA VAL A 67 -12.22 5.58 -2.42
C VAL A 67 -11.77 6.21 -1.10
N LEU A 68 -10.85 5.55 -0.41
CA LEU A 68 -10.20 6.05 0.81
C LEU A 68 -8.96 6.87 0.48
N PHE A 69 -8.20 6.41 -0.51
CA PHE A 69 -6.98 7.07 -0.95
C PHE A 69 -6.81 6.95 -2.46
N ALA A 70 -6.37 8.03 -3.09
CA ALA A 70 -5.90 8.08 -4.46
C ALA A 70 -4.78 9.12 -4.51
N GLY A 71 -3.57 8.69 -4.87
CA GLY A 71 -2.39 9.54 -4.80
C GLY A 71 -1.13 8.81 -5.25
N ASP A 72 0.03 9.38 -4.89
CA ASP A 72 1.34 8.83 -5.17
C ASP A 72 2.22 8.77 -3.91
N ASP A 73 3.42 8.20 -4.03
CA ASP A 73 4.41 8.12 -2.94
C ASP A 73 5.46 9.25 -2.95
N TYR A 74 5.14 10.44 -3.49
CA TYR A 74 5.98 11.62 -3.20
C TYR A 74 6.05 11.90 -1.69
N GLN A 75 5.02 11.49 -0.95
CA GLN A 75 4.97 11.47 0.50
C GLN A 75 4.57 10.06 0.96
N ARG A 76 4.85 9.75 2.22
CA ARG A 76 4.44 8.48 2.83
C ARG A 76 2.95 8.22 2.57
N VAL A 77 2.64 7.05 2.01
CA VAL A 77 1.25 6.61 1.80
C VAL A 77 0.65 6.29 3.17
N ALA A 78 -0.06 7.25 3.73
CA ALA A 78 -0.81 7.13 4.97
C ALA A 78 -2.08 7.97 4.84
N PHE A 79 -3.21 7.43 5.32
CA PHE A 79 -4.50 8.11 5.20
C PHE A 79 -5.41 7.78 6.36
N THR A 80 -6.27 8.74 6.67
CA THR A 80 -7.39 8.59 7.62
C THR A 80 -8.62 9.24 7.00
N LYS A 81 -9.74 8.53 6.99
CA LYS A 81 -11.00 8.99 6.42
C LYS A 81 -12.18 8.32 7.12
N THR A 82 -13.24 9.06 7.39
CA THR A 82 -14.50 8.47 7.86
C THR A 82 -15.30 7.93 6.68
N ILE A 83 -15.69 6.66 6.76
CA ILE A 83 -16.60 5.98 5.83
C ILE A 83 -17.86 5.54 6.56
N LYS A 84 -18.80 4.91 5.84
CA LYS A 84 -20.09 4.47 6.41
C LYS A 84 -19.91 3.46 7.55
N GLU A 85 -18.88 2.63 7.45
CA GLU A 85 -18.54 1.55 8.39
C GLU A 85 -17.77 2.06 9.62
N GLY A 86 -17.30 3.32 9.61
CA GLY A 86 -16.56 3.92 10.72
C GLY A 86 -15.34 4.75 10.27
N PRO A 87 -14.49 5.19 11.20
CA PRO A 87 -13.20 5.77 10.86
C PRO A 87 -12.34 4.69 10.20
N ALA A 88 -11.81 4.96 9.02
CA ALA A 88 -10.88 4.08 8.34
C ALA A 88 -9.51 4.75 8.26
N GLN A 89 -8.47 3.96 8.45
CA GLN A 89 -7.10 4.41 8.26
C GLN A 89 -6.26 3.32 7.63
N GLY A 90 -5.21 3.72 6.95
CA GLY A 90 -4.31 2.77 6.34
C GLY A 90 -2.99 3.41 5.99
N ALA A 91 -2.03 2.56 5.68
CA ALA A 91 -0.72 2.97 5.25
C ALA A 91 -0.14 1.93 4.30
N CYS A 92 0.86 2.34 3.54
CA CYS A 92 1.71 1.40 2.84
C CYS A 92 3.17 1.79 3.00
N SER A 93 3.95 0.87 3.56
CA SER A 93 5.34 1.09 3.95
C SER A 93 6.28 0.22 3.12
N GLU A 94 7.40 0.82 2.71
CA GLU A 94 8.50 0.12 2.03
C GLU A 94 9.07 -0.97 2.93
N LEU A 95 9.40 -2.11 2.34
CA LEU A 95 10.19 -3.15 2.95
C LEU A 95 11.56 -3.19 2.26
N ILE A 96 12.58 -2.81 3.03
CA ILE A 96 13.95 -2.68 2.59
C ILE A 96 14.73 -3.92 3.01
N GLU A 97 15.45 -4.53 2.07
CA GLU A 97 16.51 -5.49 2.38
C GLU A 97 17.89 -4.84 2.20
N LEU A 98 18.83 -5.22 3.05
CA LEU A 98 20.22 -4.79 2.93
C LEU A 98 21.02 -5.90 2.23
N HIS A 99 21.57 -5.54 1.08
CA HIS A 99 22.33 -6.46 0.23
C HIS A 99 23.79 -6.08 0.19
N GLY A 100 24.65 -7.07 0.40
CA GLY A 100 26.09 -6.97 0.28
C GLY A 100 26.58 -7.19 -1.16
N VAL A 101 27.90 -7.32 -1.31
CA VAL A 101 28.54 -7.68 -2.59
C VAL A 101 27.91 -8.97 -3.16
N GLY A 102 27.51 -8.91 -4.43
CA GLY A 102 26.88 -10.04 -5.12
C GLY A 102 25.40 -10.24 -4.77
N ALA A 103 24.70 -9.20 -4.29
CA ALA A 103 23.27 -9.22 -3.98
C ALA A 103 22.88 -10.29 -2.94
N ARG A 104 23.75 -10.51 -1.95
CA ARG A 104 23.51 -11.42 -0.84
C ARG A 104 23.02 -10.64 0.37
N LYS A 105 22.11 -11.21 1.16
CA LYS A 105 21.69 -10.60 2.42
C LYS A 105 22.89 -10.40 3.34
N VAL A 106 22.94 -9.24 4.00
CA VAL A 106 24.03 -8.89 4.92
C VAL A 106 23.81 -9.60 6.26
N PRO A 107 24.83 -10.25 6.86
CA PRO A 107 24.77 -10.77 8.22
C PRO A 107 24.34 -9.68 9.23
N LEU A 108 23.40 -9.98 10.13
CA LEU A 108 22.86 -8.97 11.05
C LEU A 108 23.96 -8.39 11.96
N ASN A 109 24.94 -9.20 12.35
CA ASN A 109 26.06 -8.81 13.20
C ASN A 109 27.11 -7.93 12.50
N GLU A 110 27.04 -7.78 11.18
CA GLU A 110 27.89 -6.86 10.42
C GLU A 110 27.25 -5.46 10.28
N LEU A 111 25.99 -5.31 10.69
CA LEU A 111 25.28 -4.04 10.67
C LEU A 111 25.54 -3.21 11.94
N PRO A 112 25.61 -1.88 11.84
CA PRO A 112 25.70 -1.00 13.00
C PRO A 112 24.54 -1.21 13.97
N THR A 113 24.83 -1.31 15.27
CA THR A 113 23.81 -1.52 16.31
C THR A 113 22.73 -0.43 16.32
N GLU A 114 23.10 0.82 16.04
CA GLU A 114 22.16 1.95 15.94
C GLU A 114 21.14 1.71 14.82
N LEU A 115 21.59 1.21 13.66
CA LEU A 115 20.73 0.86 12.53
C LEU A 115 19.80 -0.30 12.89
N VAL A 116 20.37 -1.40 13.41
CA VAL A 116 19.61 -2.60 13.79
C VAL A 116 18.51 -2.26 14.80
N THR A 117 18.83 -1.42 15.79
CA THR A 117 17.89 -1.04 16.85
C THR A 117 16.81 -0.10 16.35
N ALA A 118 17.17 0.99 15.66
CA ALA A 118 16.21 1.99 15.21
C ALA A 118 15.26 1.44 14.13
N CYS A 119 15.78 0.59 13.25
CA CYS A 119 15.02 -0.01 12.15
C CYS A 119 14.43 -1.39 12.52
N ARG A 120 14.61 -1.84 13.77
CA ARG A 120 14.11 -3.12 14.28
C ARG A 120 14.45 -4.30 13.37
N ILE A 121 15.68 -4.31 12.83
CA ILE A 121 16.12 -5.33 11.89
C ILE A 121 16.29 -6.64 12.65
N THR A 122 15.68 -7.71 12.16
CA THR A 122 15.78 -9.05 12.73
C THR A 122 16.64 -9.95 11.85
N ALA A 123 17.15 -11.03 12.44
CA ALA A 123 17.90 -12.06 11.71
C ALA A 123 16.95 -13.17 11.23
N ASP A 124 17.24 -13.75 10.06
CA ASP A 124 16.68 -15.03 9.62
C ASP A 124 17.35 -16.20 10.36
N ALA A 125 16.95 -17.43 10.04
CA ALA A 125 17.50 -18.64 10.63
C ALA A 125 19.01 -18.85 10.35
N ALA A 126 19.55 -18.18 9.32
CA ALA A 126 20.97 -18.23 8.96
C ALA A 126 21.77 -17.04 9.55
N GLY A 127 21.14 -16.16 10.32
CA GLY A 127 21.77 -14.99 10.92
C GLY A 127 21.83 -13.76 10.00
N ASN A 128 21.21 -13.79 8.82
CA ASN A 128 21.20 -12.65 7.91
C ASN A 128 20.08 -11.68 8.23
N SER A 129 20.31 -10.39 7.97
CA SER A 129 19.28 -9.37 8.08
C SER A 129 18.06 -9.69 7.22
N GLN A 130 16.88 -9.58 7.83
CA GLN A 130 15.59 -9.66 7.15
C GLN A 130 15.15 -8.28 6.64
N ALA A 131 14.16 -8.28 5.76
CA ALA A 131 13.52 -7.06 5.30
C ALA A 131 12.88 -6.31 6.48
N PHE A 132 12.92 -4.98 6.46
CA PHE A 132 12.35 -4.12 7.50
C PHE A 132 11.70 -2.88 6.90
N SER A 133 10.83 -2.22 7.68
CA SER A 133 10.23 -0.95 7.29
C SER A 133 11.07 0.22 7.76
N GLU A 134 11.28 1.20 6.87
CA GLU A 134 11.83 2.50 7.24
C GLU A 134 10.71 3.40 7.79
N ASP A 135 10.41 3.23 9.08
CA ASP A 135 9.52 4.16 9.79
C ASP A 135 10.27 5.43 10.24
N ALA A 136 9.54 6.37 10.85
CA ALA A 136 10.10 7.67 11.22
C ALA A 136 11.22 7.60 12.27
N ALA A 137 11.37 6.48 12.99
CA ALA A 137 12.50 6.26 13.89
C ALA A 137 13.72 5.76 13.11
N CYS A 138 13.51 4.80 12.21
CA CYS A 138 14.54 4.29 11.31
C CYS A 138 15.11 5.39 10.41
N GLU A 139 14.25 6.16 9.75
CA GLU A 139 14.60 7.21 8.77
C GLU A 139 15.61 8.23 9.32
N LYS A 140 15.49 8.58 10.61
CA LYS A 140 16.37 9.54 11.28
C LYS A 140 17.82 9.10 11.35
N VAL A 141 18.08 7.79 11.40
CA VAL A 141 19.42 7.24 11.54
C VAL A 141 19.89 6.48 10.30
N PHE A 142 18.96 6.06 9.44
CA PHE A 142 19.21 5.14 8.33
C PHE A 142 20.38 5.57 7.46
N ASN A 143 20.30 6.77 6.89
CA ASN A 143 21.34 7.31 6.00
C ASN A 143 22.69 7.49 6.72
N LYS A 144 22.68 7.98 7.97
CA LYS A 144 23.90 8.20 8.76
C LYS A 144 24.57 6.86 9.09
N ALA A 145 23.80 5.85 9.48
CA ALA A 145 24.30 4.55 9.89
C ALA A 145 24.72 3.69 8.69
N LEU A 146 24.11 3.89 7.50
CA LEU A 146 24.55 3.26 6.26
C LEU A 146 25.77 3.93 5.62
N ALA A 147 26.04 5.21 5.89
CA ALA A 147 27.16 5.94 5.29
C ALA A 147 28.53 5.21 5.37
N PRO A 148 28.92 4.57 6.49
CA PRO A 148 30.16 3.80 6.57
C PRO A 148 30.18 2.52 5.73
N LEU A 149 29.02 2.05 5.28
CA LEU A 149 28.84 0.82 4.52
C LEU A 149 28.64 1.06 3.02
N LEU A 150 28.64 2.32 2.57
CA LEU A 150 28.48 2.67 1.16
C LEU A 150 29.51 1.94 0.29
N GLY A 151 29.04 1.38 -0.82
CA GLY A 151 29.85 0.56 -1.74
C GLY A 151 30.03 -0.90 -1.30
N LYS A 152 29.62 -1.26 -0.08
CA LYS A 152 29.57 -2.65 0.40
C LYS A 152 28.15 -3.15 0.60
N VAL A 153 27.30 -2.29 1.14
CA VAL A 153 25.89 -2.56 1.41
C VAL A 153 25.03 -1.59 0.61
N MET A 154 23.99 -2.11 -0.02
CA MET A 154 22.98 -1.37 -0.75
C MET A 154 21.60 -1.70 -0.19
N PRO A 155 20.78 -0.69 0.15
CA PRO A 155 19.37 -0.91 0.45
C PRO A 155 18.60 -1.15 -0.85
N ILE A 156 17.71 -2.15 -0.83
CA ILE A 156 16.84 -2.50 -1.94
C ILE A 156 15.43 -2.59 -1.40
N GLU A 157 14.51 -1.82 -1.97
CA GLU A 157 13.09 -2.02 -1.76
C GLU A 157 12.67 -3.32 -2.46
N VAL A 158 12.25 -4.32 -1.68
CA VAL A 158 11.84 -5.63 -2.21
C VAL A 158 10.33 -5.80 -2.25
N ALA A 159 9.61 -5.01 -1.45
CA ALA A 159 8.17 -5.05 -1.37
C ALA A 159 7.61 -3.82 -0.67
N ARG A 160 6.29 -3.66 -0.70
CA ARG A 160 5.55 -2.82 0.25
C ARG A 160 4.65 -3.66 1.13
N GLN A 161 4.55 -3.31 2.41
CA GLN A 161 3.52 -3.81 3.31
C GLN A 161 2.41 -2.78 3.41
N CYS A 162 1.21 -3.11 2.92
CA CYS A 162 0.05 -2.22 3.02
C CYS A 162 -0.98 -2.76 4.00
N THR A 163 -1.54 -1.86 4.81
CA THR A 163 -2.58 -2.16 5.79
C THR A 163 -3.75 -1.20 5.70
N VAL A 164 -4.95 -1.69 6.02
CA VAL A 164 -6.16 -0.88 6.19
C VAL A 164 -6.92 -1.39 7.42
N MET A 165 -7.29 -0.46 8.29
CA MET A 165 -8.19 -0.67 9.41
C MET A 165 -9.48 0.10 9.22
N VAL A 166 -10.59 -0.48 9.69
CA VAL A 166 -11.90 0.17 9.79
C VAL A 166 -12.36 0.02 11.23
N GLY A 167 -12.57 1.15 11.91
CA GLY A 167 -12.63 1.18 13.36
C GLY A 167 -11.30 0.71 13.94
N GLU A 168 -11.37 -0.31 14.80
CA GLU A 168 -10.21 -0.98 15.40
C GLU A 168 -9.87 -2.32 14.71
N GLN A 169 -10.58 -2.67 13.64
CA GLN A 169 -10.46 -3.96 12.98
C GLN A 169 -9.55 -3.87 11.75
N LEU A 170 -8.57 -4.78 11.66
CA LEU A 170 -7.70 -4.93 10.50
C LEU A 170 -8.46 -5.63 9.36
N VAL A 171 -8.76 -4.90 8.29
CA VAL A 171 -9.53 -5.42 7.15
C VAL A 171 -8.66 -5.77 5.96
N PHE A 172 -7.43 -5.26 5.92
CA PHE A 172 -6.46 -5.54 4.88
C PHE A 172 -5.06 -5.51 5.47
N ASP A 173 -4.28 -6.54 5.19
CA ASP A 173 -2.87 -6.64 5.53
C ASP A 173 -2.19 -7.51 4.46
N GLN A 174 -1.54 -6.88 3.50
CA GLN A 174 -0.95 -7.58 2.35
C GLN A 174 0.39 -6.97 1.97
N ARG A 175 1.31 -7.88 1.63
CA ARG A 175 2.61 -7.57 1.04
C ARG A 175 2.49 -7.51 -0.48
N PHE A 176 3.13 -6.53 -1.12
CA PHE A 176 3.25 -6.38 -2.57
C PHE A 176 4.71 -6.46 -2.98
N ASP A 177 5.13 -7.56 -3.61
CA ASP A 177 6.50 -7.79 -4.07
C ASP A 177 6.74 -7.16 -5.45
N PHE A 178 7.94 -6.60 -5.68
CA PHE A 178 8.36 -5.97 -6.94
C PHE A 178 9.34 -6.82 -7.75
#